data_AF-A0A401ZF30-F1
#
_entry.id   AF-A0A401ZF30-F1
#
_cell.length_a   1.000
_cell.length_b   1.000
_cell.length_c   1.000
_cell.angle_alpha   90.00
_cell.angle_beta   90.00
_cell.angle_gamma   90.00
#
_symmetry.space_group_name_H-M   'P 1'
#
loop_
_entity.id
_entity.type
_entity.pdbx_description
1 polymer ?
#
loop_
_entity_poly.entity_id
_entity_poly.type
_entity_poly.pdbx_seq_one_letter_code
_entity_poly.pdbx_strand_id
1 'polypeptide(L)'
;MPRYQPPKGYYTSTQVKEILNISGAMIANYVEKGKIRHVVPPGRKHGYYLKKDVDALARELETFFKLEEETEAVYFTTAQAADIPGCIKLNRELFTTSTSESDALLAEKWTSWIQKNPQVVYVLKRGEDVVGIATILPLKPGSKKFEKVLMADTSILLGDVDISANDIEEYTPGNKVQLYLAEIGIKPSLHKDLRSKYGAKLISNFMDAIVDLGKRGVIVERIVSVGATRSGVRLLQHFGFSEIIFPREDTRVFVIDMKKSGAPITQAYREAYQNFAGQK
;
A
#
# COMPACT_ATOMS: atom_id res chain seq x y z
N MET A 1 10.02 25.14 33.90
CA MET A 1 11.26 25.81 33.45
C MET A 1 11.36 25.70 31.94
N PRO A 2 11.65 26.78 31.20
CA PRO A 2 11.80 26.72 29.74
C PRO A 2 12.96 25.79 29.36
N ARG A 3 12.72 24.88 28.41
CA ARG A 3 13.78 24.02 27.84
C ARG A 3 14.78 24.93 27.11
N TYR A 4 16.01 24.97 27.60
CA TYR A 4 17.08 25.76 26.99
C TYR A 4 17.40 25.23 25.59
N GLN A 5 17.44 26.13 24.62
CA GLN A 5 17.83 25.83 23.24
C GLN A 5 19.30 25.42 23.19
N PRO A 6 19.68 24.45 22.33
CA PRO A 6 21.07 24.06 22.17
C PRO A 6 21.89 25.23 21.58
N PRO A 7 23.19 25.33 21.93
CA PRO A 7 24.10 26.26 21.27
C PRO A 7 24.13 26.05 19.75
N LYS A 8 24.44 27.10 18.98
CA LYS A 8 24.55 27.02 17.52
C LYS A 8 25.56 25.93 17.13
N GLY A 9 25.15 25.01 16.26
CA GLY A 9 25.99 23.89 15.82
C GLY A 9 25.89 22.63 16.68
N TYR A 10 24.94 22.58 17.63
CA TYR A 10 24.72 21.41 18.47
C TYR A 10 23.25 20.97 18.51
N TYR A 11 23.02 19.71 18.86
CA TYR A 11 21.72 19.12 19.12
C TYR A 11 21.59 18.67 20.58
N THR A 12 20.35 18.66 21.08
CA THR A 12 19.99 18.01 22.34
C THR A 12 19.86 16.50 22.16
N SER A 13 19.91 15.72 23.24
CA SER A 13 19.70 14.27 23.18
C SER A 13 18.36 13.88 22.52
N THR A 14 17.28 14.63 22.78
CA THR A 14 15.98 14.40 22.16
C THR A 14 16.04 14.55 20.64
N GLN A 15 16.65 15.64 20.16
CA GLN A 15 16.82 15.86 18.72
C GLN A 15 17.68 14.77 18.08
N VAL A 16 18.75 14.31 18.75
CA VAL A 16 19.58 13.23 18.20
C VAL A 16 18.80 11.91 18.09
N LYS A 17 17.96 11.58 19.08
CA LYS A 17 17.08 10.40 19.02
C LYS A 17 16.11 10.49 17.85
N GLU A 18 15.51 11.66 17.64
CA GLU A 18 14.58 11.90 16.53
C GLU A 18 15.29 11.83 15.17
N ILE A 19 16.45 12.46 15.04
CA ILE A 19 17.22 12.53 13.78
C ILE A 19 17.75 11.15 13.39
N LEU A 20 18.32 10.41 14.34
CA LEU A 20 18.93 9.11 14.07
C LEU A 20 17.94 7.95 14.18
N ASN A 21 16.74 8.18 14.75
CA ASN A 21 15.75 7.15 15.07
C ASN A 21 16.31 5.97 15.89
N ILE A 22 17.11 6.27 16.93
CA ILE A 22 17.78 5.27 17.77
C ILE A 22 17.56 5.51 19.27
N SER A 23 17.80 4.47 20.07
CA SER A 23 17.69 4.54 21.53
C SER A 23 18.82 5.38 22.16
N GLY A 24 18.60 5.84 23.40
CA GLY A 24 19.61 6.58 24.15
C GLY A 24 20.88 5.76 24.43
N ALA A 25 20.74 4.44 24.61
CA ALA A 25 21.89 3.54 24.79
C ALA A 25 22.76 3.47 23.53
N MET A 26 22.13 3.48 22.36
CA MET A 26 22.85 3.47 21.08
C MET A 26 23.59 4.79 20.84
N ILE A 27 23.01 5.92 21.24
CA ILE A 27 23.70 7.23 21.21
C ILE A 27 24.96 7.18 22.09
N ALA A 28 24.86 6.65 23.32
CA ALA A 28 26.00 6.51 24.21
C ALA A 28 27.11 5.64 23.59
N ASN A 29 26.74 4.54 22.95
CA ASN A 29 27.67 3.68 22.22
C ASN A 29 28.40 4.43 21.07
N TYR A 30 27.67 5.25 20.31
CA TYR A 30 28.29 6.07 19.25
C TYR A 30 29.20 7.17 19.78
N VAL A 31 28.91 7.71 20.97
CA VAL A 31 29.83 8.64 21.65
C VAL A 31 31.10 7.92 22.10
N GLU A 32 30.96 6.75 22.73
CA GLU A 32 32.08 5.93 23.18
C GLU A 32 32.99 5.52 22.02
N LYS A 33 32.39 5.17 20.87
CA LYS A 33 33.11 4.86 19.62
C LYS A 33 33.67 6.09 18.88
N GLY A 34 33.47 7.30 19.41
CA GLY A 34 33.95 8.54 18.79
C GLY A 34 33.22 8.93 17.50
N LYS A 35 32.10 8.29 17.17
CA LYS A 35 31.27 8.58 15.98
C LYS A 35 30.46 9.87 16.15
N ILE A 36 30.13 10.25 17.38
CA ILE A 36 29.45 11.51 17.70
C ILE A 36 30.18 12.20 18.85
N ARG A 37 30.58 13.47 18.68
CA ARG A 37 31.10 14.25 19.81
C ARG A 37 29.97 14.72 20.74
N HIS A 38 30.15 14.44 22.03
CA HIS A 38 29.29 14.91 23.11
C HIS A 38 30.07 15.90 23.99
N VAL A 39 29.50 17.08 24.22
CA VAL A 39 30.11 18.16 25.01
C VAL A 39 29.19 18.53 26.16
N VAL A 40 29.72 18.44 27.38
CA VAL A 40 29.02 18.88 28.60
C VAL A 40 29.60 20.23 29.02
N PRO A 41 28.84 21.34 28.95
CA PRO A 41 29.35 22.64 29.40
C PRO A 41 29.68 22.63 30.90
N PRO A 42 30.67 23.42 31.35
CA PRO A 42 31.00 23.54 32.77
C PRO A 42 29.78 23.91 33.62
N GLY A 43 29.57 23.20 34.73
CA GLY A 43 28.44 23.42 35.64
C GLY A 43 27.08 22.87 35.17
N ARG A 44 27.04 22.07 34.09
CA ARG A 44 25.79 21.47 33.59
C ARG A 44 25.78 19.94 33.75
N LYS A 45 24.58 19.40 34.00
CA LYS A 45 24.33 17.94 34.06
C LYS A 45 24.03 17.31 32.70
N HIS A 46 23.56 18.11 31.74
CA HIS A 46 23.19 17.64 30.40
C HIS A 46 24.14 18.23 29.36
N GLY A 47 24.66 17.38 28.48
CA GLY A 47 25.49 17.80 27.36
C GLY A 47 24.72 17.90 26.05
N TYR A 48 25.45 18.33 25.03
CA TYR A 48 24.99 18.53 23.67
C TYR A 48 25.84 17.73 22.69
N TYR A 49 25.27 17.42 21.54
CA TYR A 49 25.91 16.61 20.50
C TYR A 49 26.27 17.48 19.31
N LEU A 50 27.47 17.35 18.78
CA LEU A 50 27.89 18.19 17.66
C LEU A 50 27.05 17.87 16.42
N LYS A 51 26.38 18.89 15.87
CA LYS A 51 25.45 18.76 14.73
C LYS A 51 26.12 18.09 13.53
N LYS A 52 27.35 18.49 13.19
CA LYS A 52 28.09 17.95 12.04
C LYS A 52 28.25 16.44 12.12
N ASP A 53 28.57 15.91 13.30
CA ASP A 53 28.83 14.48 13.49
C ASP A 53 27.52 13.69 13.47
N VAL A 54 26.45 14.22 14.11
CA VAL A 54 25.11 13.63 14.05
C VAL A 54 24.58 13.58 12.62
N ASP A 55 24.68 14.68 11.87
CA ASP A 55 24.23 14.75 10.48
C ASP A 55 25.07 13.81 9.58
N ALA A 56 26.37 13.63 9.87
CA ALA A 56 27.22 12.68 9.14
C ALA A 56 26.84 11.22 9.41
N LEU A 57 26.60 10.87 10.68
CA LEU A 57 26.15 9.54 11.05
C LEU A 57 24.75 9.25 10.50
N ALA A 58 23.86 10.25 10.47
CA ALA A 58 22.54 10.10 9.87
C ALA A 58 22.65 9.68 8.39
N ARG A 59 23.54 10.33 7.62
CA ARG A 59 23.81 9.97 6.22
C ARG A 59 24.45 8.58 6.08
N GLU A 60 25.37 8.21 6.98
CA GLU A 60 26.00 6.88 6.99
C GLU A 60 24.95 5.78 7.22
N LEU A 61 24.10 5.95 8.23
CA LEU A 61 23.00 5.03 8.53
C LEU A 61 21.98 4.98 7.39
N GLU A 62 21.60 6.12 6.82
CA GLU A 62 20.69 6.19 5.67
C GLU A 62 21.25 5.43 4.47
N THR A 63 22.56 5.57 4.19
CA THR A 63 23.23 4.83 3.11
C THR A 63 23.27 3.33 3.39
N PHE A 64 23.56 2.94 4.64
CA PHE A 64 23.58 1.53 5.05
C PHE A 64 22.19 0.89 4.94
N PHE A 65 21.14 1.54 5.44
CA PHE A 65 19.77 1.06 5.31
C PHE A 65 19.33 0.97 3.85
N LYS A 66 19.70 1.96 3.01
CA LYS A 66 19.41 1.91 1.58
C LYS A 66 20.07 0.70 0.90
N LEU A 67 21.31 0.39 1.25
CA LEU A 67 22.02 -0.79 0.74
C LEU A 67 21.35 -2.09 1.18
N GLU A 68 21.05 -2.23 2.46
CA GLU A 68 20.39 -3.43 3.00
C GLU A 68 19.01 -3.64 2.36
N GLU A 69 18.20 -2.59 2.28
CA GLU A 69 16.87 -2.65 1.68
C GLU A 69 16.87 -2.88 0.15
N GLU A 70 17.94 -2.49 -0.57
CA GLU A 70 18.09 -2.75 -2.01
C GLU A 70 18.54 -4.18 -2.32
N THR A 71 19.20 -4.87 -1.38
CA THR A 71 19.73 -6.23 -1.59
C THR A 71 18.69 -7.34 -1.48
N GLU A 72 17.60 -7.12 -0.74
CA GLU A 72 16.55 -8.12 -0.58
C GLU A 72 15.60 -8.16 -1.80
N ALA A 73 15.47 -9.34 -2.41
CA ALA A 73 14.56 -9.54 -3.53
C ALA A 73 13.10 -9.43 -3.07
N VAL A 74 12.30 -8.69 -3.83
CA VAL A 74 10.84 -8.64 -3.65
C VAL A 74 10.12 -9.48 -4.70
N TYR A 75 9.06 -10.17 -4.31
CA TYR A 75 8.26 -11.03 -5.17
C TYR A 75 6.77 -10.70 -5.07
N PHE A 76 6.07 -10.82 -6.19
CA PHE A 76 4.64 -10.55 -6.30
C PHE A 76 3.89 -11.88 -6.43
N THR A 77 2.85 -12.06 -5.62
CA THR A 77 2.06 -13.29 -5.60
C THR A 77 0.63 -13.01 -5.11
N THR A 78 -0.27 -13.98 -5.27
CA THR A 78 -1.53 -13.98 -4.51
C THR A 78 -1.26 -14.28 -3.04
N ALA A 79 -2.04 -13.67 -2.16
CA ALA A 79 -1.94 -13.87 -0.72
C ALA A 79 -2.38 -15.29 -0.34
N GLN A 80 -1.64 -15.89 0.57
CA GLN A 80 -2.01 -17.11 1.28
C GLN A 80 -2.61 -16.78 2.64
N ALA A 81 -3.23 -17.75 3.30
CA ALA A 81 -3.77 -17.57 4.65
C ALA A 81 -2.71 -17.06 5.66
N ALA A 82 -1.45 -17.50 5.49
CA ALA A 82 -0.32 -17.05 6.30
C ALA A 82 0.04 -15.56 6.11
N ASP A 83 -0.32 -14.96 4.97
CA ASP A 83 -0.03 -13.55 4.67
C ASP A 83 -1.06 -12.60 5.29
N ILE A 84 -2.27 -13.09 5.60
CA ILE A 84 -3.41 -12.27 6.07
C ILE A 84 -3.05 -11.37 7.27
N PRO A 85 -2.35 -11.84 8.32
CA PRO A 85 -1.94 -10.96 9.41
C PRO A 85 -1.05 -9.79 8.95
N GLY A 86 -0.12 -10.05 8.01
CA GLY A 86 0.72 -9.02 7.41
C GLY A 86 -0.06 -8.03 6.55
N CYS A 87 -1.03 -8.54 5.79
CA CYS A 87 -1.90 -7.71 4.97
C CYS A 87 -2.81 -6.81 5.82
N ILE A 88 -3.39 -7.31 6.92
CA ILE A 88 -4.18 -6.50 7.86
C ILE A 88 -3.30 -5.42 8.49
N LYS A 89 -2.11 -5.78 8.97
CA LYS A 89 -1.16 -4.81 9.52
C LYS A 89 -0.85 -3.69 8.52
N LEU A 90 -0.56 -4.05 7.27
CA LEU A 90 -0.29 -3.07 6.22
C LEU A 90 -1.50 -2.18 5.92
N ASN A 91 -2.71 -2.75 5.87
CA ASN A 91 -3.95 -1.99 5.71
C ASN A 91 -4.12 -0.95 6.83
N ARG A 92 -3.87 -1.33 8.09
CA ARG A 92 -3.88 -0.38 9.24
C ARG A 92 -2.84 0.74 9.10
N GLU A 93 -1.66 0.43 8.57
CA GLU A 93 -0.62 1.43 8.34
C GLU A 93 -0.99 2.41 7.20
N LEU A 94 -1.67 1.92 6.16
CA LEU A 94 -2.07 2.71 4.99
C LEU A 94 -3.25 3.64 5.29
N PHE A 95 -4.18 3.21 6.14
CA PHE A 95 -5.42 3.90 6.41
C PHE A 95 -5.55 4.17 7.92
N THR A 96 -5.20 5.39 8.31
CA THR A 96 -5.18 5.82 9.72
C THR A 96 -6.56 6.09 10.33
N THR A 97 -7.65 5.85 9.58
CA THR A 97 -9.01 6.06 10.09
C THR A 97 -9.38 4.90 11.00
N SER A 98 -9.91 5.22 12.19
CA SER A 98 -10.36 4.21 13.16
C SER A 98 -11.45 3.33 12.54
N THR A 99 -11.23 2.01 12.52
CA THR A 99 -12.30 1.05 12.20
C THR A 99 -12.93 0.52 13.48
N SER A 100 -14.21 0.20 13.40
CA SER A 100 -14.88 -0.59 14.43
C SER A 100 -14.57 -2.09 14.35
N GLU A 101 -14.14 -2.59 13.19
CA GLU A 101 -13.94 -4.03 12.98
C GLU A 101 -12.62 -4.53 13.58
N SER A 102 -12.70 -5.66 14.30
CA SER A 102 -11.54 -6.30 14.92
C SER A 102 -10.69 -7.03 13.88
N ASP A 103 -9.38 -7.14 14.13
CA ASP A 103 -8.47 -7.84 13.23
C ASP A 103 -8.85 -9.32 13.03
N ALA A 104 -9.52 -9.95 14.01
CA ALA A 104 -10.03 -11.31 13.89
C ALA A 104 -11.15 -11.43 12.86
N LEU A 105 -12.11 -10.49 12.85
CA LEU A 105 -13.20 -10.47 11.88
C LEU A 105 -12.69 -10.19 10.47
N LEU A 106 -11.75 -9.25 10.33
CA LEU A 106 -11.07 -8.99 9.06
C LEU A 106 -10.33 -10.22 8.54
N ALA A 107 -9.63 -10.94 9.42
CA ALA A 107 -8.92 -12.15 9.05
C ALA A 107 -9.87 -13.24 8.55
N GLU A 108 -10.98 -13.47 9.25
CA GLU A 108 -12.02 -14.43 8.82
C GLU A 108 -12.59 -14.04 7.46
N LYS A 109 -12.93 -12.77 7.28
CA LYS A 109 -13.48 -12.23 6.04
C LYS A 109 -12.52 -12.41 4.86
N TRP A 110 -11.27 -11.99 4.99
CA TRP A 110 -10.27 -12.11 3.94
C TRP A 110 -9.93 -13.57 3.65
N THR A 111 -9.93 -14.42 4.67
CA THR A 111 -9.81 -15.88 4.49
C THR A 111 -10.94 -16.41 3.61
N SER A 112 -12.19 -16.04 3.91
CA SER A 112 -13.35 -16.49 3.12
C SER A 112 -13.30 -15.99 1.67
N TRP A 113 -12.83 -14.76 1.44
CA TRP A 113 -12.65 -14.20 0.10
C TRP A 113 -11.59 -14.96 -0.69
N ILE A 114 -10.42 -15.22 -0.09
CA ILE A 114 -9.32 -15.96 -0.72
C ILE A 114 -9.72 -17.41 -1.00
N GLN A 115 -10.49 -18.04 -0.10
CA GLN A 115 -11.02 -19.39 -0.32
C GLN A 115 -11.98 -19.44 -1.51
N LYS A 116 -12.85 -18.44 -1.66
CA LYS A 116 -13.77 -18.35 -2.81
C LYS A 116 -13.04 -18.05 -4.11
N ASN A 117 -12.10 -17.11 -4.10
CA ASN A 117 -11.29 -16.77 -5.25
C ASN A 117 -9.88 -16.39 -4.78
N PRO A 118 -8.85 -17.24 -5.01
CA PRO A 118 -7.49 -16.99 -4.56
C PRO A 118 -6.84 -15.72 -5.16
N GLN A 119 -7.43 -15.15 -6.20
CA GLN A 119 -6.92 -14.00 -6.95
C GLN A 119 -7.59 -12.67 -6.57
N VAL A 120 -8.05 -12.55 -5.31
CA VAL A 120 -8.67 -11.34 -4.76
C VAL A 120 -7.70 -10.45 -4.00
N VAL A 121 -6.69 -11.02 -3.34
CA VAL A 121 -5.63 -10.26 -2.65
C VAL A 121 -4.28 -10.64 -3.26
N TYR A 122 -3.56 -9.63 -3.73
CA TYR A 122 -2.19 -9.73 -4.21
C TYR A 122 -1.26 -9.04 -3.23
N VAL A 123 -0.08 -9.62 -3.04
CA VAL A 123 0.94 -9.10 -2.13
C VAL A 123 2.27 -8.96 -2.84
N LEU A 124 2.99 -7.90 -2.47
CA LEU A 124 4.42 -7.78 -2.72
C LEU A 124 5.12 -8.12 -1.40
N LYS A 125 5.94 -9.16 -1.42
CA LYS A 125 6.65 -9.65 -0.22
C LYS A 125 8.15 -9.41 -0.32
N ARG A 126 8.77 -9.15 0.84
CA ARG A 126 10.22 -9.09 1.06
C ARG A 126 10.55 -10.10 2.17
N GLY A 127 11.09 -11.26 1.79
CA GLY A 127 11.10 -12.42 2.70
C GLY A 127 9.66 -12.79 3.09
N GLU A 128 9.35 -12.84 4.38
CA GLU A 128 7.98 -13.05 4.90
C GLU A 128 7.21 -11.74 5.15
N ASP A 129 7.84 -10.58 5.03
CA ASP A 129 7.18 -9.29 5.28
C ASP A 129 6.35 -8.86 4.06
N VAL A 130 5.08 -8.55 4.30
CA VAL A 130 4.19 -7.96 3.29
C VAL A 130 4.49 -6.47 3.20
N VAL A 131 5.12 -6.06 2.10
CA VAL A 131 5.55 -4.67 1.87
C VAL A 131 4.63 -3.92 0.91
N GLY A 132 3.75 -4.63 0.20
CA GLY A 132 2.74 -4.06 -0.68
C GLY A 132 1.53 -4.95 -0.81
N ILE A 133 0.38 -4.34 -1.11
CA ILE A 133 -0.89 -5.03 -1.24
C ILE A 133 -1.71 -4.43 -2.38
N ALA A 134 -2.43 -5.28 -3.10
CA ALA A 134 -3.50 -4.88 -4.01
C ALA A 134 -4.69 -5.83 -3.84
N THR A 135 -5.85 -5.29 -3.48
CA THR A 135 -7.07 -6.06 -3.25
C THR A 135 -8.11 -5.69 -4.31
N ILE A 136 -8.55 -6.69 -5.08
CA ILE A 136 -9.53 -6.54 -6.15
C ILE A 136 -10.64 -7.57 -5.98
N LEU A 137 -11.86 -7.09 -5.83
CA LEU A 137 -13.04 -7.93 -5.64
C LEU A 137 -13.76 -8.08 -6.99
N PRO A 138 -13.80 -9.28 -7.59
CA PRO A 138 -14.64 -9.55 -8.74
C PRO A 138 -16.08 -9.72 -8.28
N LEU A 139 -16.96 -8.90 -8.79
CA LEU A 139 -18.36 -8.84 -8.40
C LEU A 139 -19.23 -9.02 -9.64
N LYS A 140 -20.46 -9.50 -9.43
CA LYS A 140 -21.44 -9.60 -10.49
C LYS A 140 -21.78 -8.21 -11.07
N PRO A 141 -21.75 -8.01 -12.40
CA PRO A 141 -22.20 -6.77 -13.01
C PRO A 141 -23.64 -6.44 -12.62
N GLY A 142 -23.89 -5.18 -12.26
CA GLY A 142 -25.22 -4.72 -11.79
C GLY A 142 -25.62 -5.25 -10.41
N SER A 143 -24.66 -5.68 -9.58
CA SER A 143 -24.95 -6.07 -8.19
C SER A 143 -25.49 -4.89 -7.39
N LYS A 144 -26.77 -4.99 -6.99
CA LYS A 144 -27.43 -4.02 -6.11
C LYS A 144 -26.71 -3.88 -4.76
N LYS A 145 -26.11 -4.97 -4.26
CA LYS A 145 -25.36 -4.95 -3.01
C LYS A 145 -24.10 -4.11 -3.15
N PHE A 146 -23.35 -4.31 -4.23
CA PHE A 146 -22.18 -3.49 -4.52
C PHE A 146 -22.54 -2.02 -4.74
N GLU A 147 -23.60 -1.74 -5.50
CA GLU A 147 -24.08 -0.36 -5.68
C GLU A 147 -24.44 0.28 -4.33
N LYS A 148 -25.13 -0.46 -3.45
CA LYS A 148 -25.43 0.01 -2.10
C LYS A 148 -24.17 0.26 -1.28
N VAL A 149 -23.19 -0.63 -1.32
CA VAL A 149 -21.90 -0.46 -0.63
C VAL A 149 -21.16 0.78 -1.13
N LEU A 150 -21.11 0.99 -2.45
CA LEU A 150 -20.45 2.14 -3.05
C LEU A 150 -21.14 3.46 -2.67
N MET A 151 -22.47 3.43 -2.53
CA MET A 151 -23.30 4.58 -2.17
C MET A 151 -23.42 4.82 -0.65
N ALA A 152 -23.18 3.80 0.18
CA ALA A 152 -23.34 3.87 1.63
C ALA A 152 -22.25 4.73 2.27
N ASP A 153 -22.59 5.38 3.40
CA ASP A 153 -21.74 6.30 4.18
C ASP A 153 -20.48 5.64 4.78
N THR A 154 -20.38 4.32 4.72
CA THR A 154 -19.27 3.56 5.28
C THR A 154 -17.99 3.84 4.51
N SER A 155 -16.94 4.18 5.24
CA SER A 155 -15.57 4.23 4.76
C SER A 155 -15.24 2.88 4.08
N ILE A 156 -15.33 2.85 2.75
CA ILE A 156 -15.09 1.66 1.91
C ILE A 156 -13.61 1.19 2.03
N LEU A 157 -12.80 1.91 2.80
CA LEU A 157 -11.34 1.87 2.79
C LEU A 157 -10.70 0.84 3.71
N LEU A 158 -11.49 0.08 4.46
CA LEU A 158 -10.98 -0.44 5.74
C LEU A 158 -11.62 -1.75 6.21
N GLY A 159 -12.23 -2.51 5.29
CA GLY A 159 -12.85 -3.80 5.61
C GLY A 159 -14.30 -3.74 6.08
N ASP A 160 -14.86 -2.56 6.41
CA ASP A 160 -16.29 -2.33 6.70
C ASP A 160 -17.22 -2.46 5.45
N VAL A 161 -16.69 -3.00 4.36
CA VAL A 161 -17.44 -3.23 3.12
C VAL A 161 -18.36 -4.43 3.32
N ASP A 162 -19.68 -4.24 3.31
CA ASP A 162 -20.66 -5.34 3.37
C ASP A 162 -20.65 -6.16 2.06
N ILE A 163 -19.58 -6.92 1.86
CA ILE A 163 -19.34 -7.85 0.76
C ILE A 163 -18.86 -9.15 1.38
N SER A 164 -19.64 -10.21 1.17
CA SER A 164 -19.36 -11.57 1.63
C SER A 164 -18.69 -12.38 0.53
N ALA A 165 -18.19 -13.57 0.84
CA ALA A 165 -17.66 -14.48 -0.17
C ALA A 165 -18.69 -14.84 -1.26
N ASN A 166 -19.99 -14.87 -0.94
CA ASN A 166 -21.03 -15.15 -1.93
C ASN A 166 -21.25 -14.02 -2.94
N ASP A 167 -20.78 -12.82 -2.63
CA ASP A 167 -20.83 -11.68 -3.54
C ASP A 167 -19.64 -11.67 -4.52
N ILE A 168 -18.63 -12.52 -4.27
CA ILE A 168 -17.39 -12.63 -5.04
C ILE A 168 -17.52 -13.69 -6.14
N GLU A 169 -17.22 -13.27 -7.35
CA GLU A 169 -17.22 -14.11 -8.55
C GLU A 169 -15.88 -14.84 -8.73
N GLU A 170 -15.93 -16.03 -9.30
CA GLU A 170 -14.73 -16.75 -9.71
C GLU A 170 -14.30 -16.35 -11.13
N TYR A 171 -12.99 -16.39 -11.38
CA TYR A 171 -12.40 -16.09 -12.68
C TYR A 171 -12.46 -17.30 -13.61
N THR A 172 -13.64 -17.57 -14.15
CA THR A 172 -13.86 -18.65 -15.12
C THR A 172 -14.02 -18.10 -16.55
N PRO A 173 -13.57 -18.84 -17.58
CA PRO A 173 -13.70 -18.40 -18.97
C PRO A 173 -15.17 -18.16 -19.36
N GLY A 174 -15.45 -17.00 -19.97
CA GLY A 174 -16.80 -16.59 -20.36
C GLY A 174 -17.61 -15.93 -19.24
N ASN A 175 -17.16 -15.98 -17.99
CA ASN A 175 -17.83 -15.28 -16.91
C ASN A 175 -17.64 -13.76 -17.05
N LYS A 176 -18.70 -13.01 -16.74
CA LYS A 176 -18.70 -11.55 -16.77
C LYS A 176 -18.55 -11.01 -15.36
N VAL A 177 -17.54 -10.17 -15.16
CA VAL A 177 -17.23 -9.59 -13.86
C VAL A 177 -17.09 -8.08 -13.95
N GLN A 178 -17.45 -7.41 -12.87
CA GLN A 178 -17.06 -6.05 -12.58
C GLN A 178 -16.03 -6.11 -11.47
N LEU A 179 -14.89 -5.44 -11.65
CA LEU A 179 -13.85 -5.45 -10.63
C LEU A 179 -13.96 -4.22 -9.75
N TYR A 180 -13.87 -4.42 -8.43
CA TYR A 180 -13.72 -3.34 -7.47
C TYR A 180 -12.31 -3.36 -6.89
N LEU A 181 -11.48 -2.38 -7.26
CA LEU A 181 -10.16 -2.15 -6.67
C LEU A 181 -10.35 -1.47 -5.31
N ALA A 182 -10.39 -2.31 -4.27
CA ALA A 182 -10.64 -1.91 -2.90
C ALA A 182 -9.41 -1.27 -2.25
N GLU A 183 -8.22 -1.80 -2.55
CA GLU A 183 -6.98 -1.34 -1.96
C GLU A 183 -5.83 -1.49 -2.95
N ILE A 184 -4.94 -0.50 -2.98
CA ILE A 184 -3.60 -0.65 -3.52
C ILE A 184 -2.65 0.25 -2.73
N GLY A 185 -1.57 -0.31 -2.21
CA GLY A 185 -0.68 0.43 -1.33
C GLY A 185 0.66 -0.24 -1.07
N ILE A 186 1.62 0.58 -0.67
CA ILE A 186 2.96 0.16 -0.26
C ILE A 186 3.20 0.67 1.16
N LYS A 187 3.84 -0.17 1.96
CA LYS A 187 4.22 0.09 3.35
C LYS A 187 4.78 1.51 3.54
N PRO A 188 4.07 2.40 4.26
CA PRO A 188 4.46 3.82 4.38
C PRO A 188 5.80 4.03 5.06
N SER A 189 6.19 3.13 5.96
CA SER A 189 7.44 3.18 6.73
C SER A 189 8.70 2.94 5.89
N LEU A 190 8.58 2.46 4.65
CA LEU A 190 9.71 2.32 3.73
C LEU A 190 10.29 3.67 3.31
N HIS A 191 11.59 3.70 3.04
CA HIS A 191 12.26 4.87 2.48
C HIS A 191 11.62 5.29 1.15
N LYS A 192 11.58 6.59 0.86
CA LYS A 192 10.83 7.18 -0.27
C LYS A 192 11.20 6.55 -1.62
N ASP A 193 12.49 6.37 -1.89
CA ASP A 193 12.99 5.80 -3.15
C ASP A 193 12.51 4.35 -3.34
N LEU A 194 12.58 3.55 -2.27
CA LEU A 194 12.16 2.15 -2.28
C LEU A 194 10.65 2.02 -2.36
N ARG A 195 9.91 2.87 -1.66
CA ARG A 195 8.46 2.94 -1.78
C ARG A 195 8.04 3.23 -3.22
N SER A 196 8.75 4.11 -3.91
CA SER A 196 8.51 4.40 -5.34
C SER A 196 8.83 3.19 -6.22
N LYS A 197 9.99 2.56 -6.01
CA LYS A 197 10.42 1.36 -6.75
C LYS A 197 9.46 0.19 -6.57
N TYR A 198 9.09 -0.12 -5.32
CA TYR A 198 8.16 -1.19 -4.99
C TYR A 198 6.74 -0.88 -5.42
N GLY A 199 6.32 0.39 -5.34
CA GLY A 199 5.05 0.84 -5.91
C GLY A 199 4.96 0.54 -7.40
N ALA A 200 5.97 0.96 -8.18
CA ALA A 200 6.02 0.69 -9.61
C ALA A 200 5.99 -0.82 -9.91
N LYS A 201 6.71 -1.64 -9.14
CA LYS A 201 6.72 -3.09 -9.30
C LYS A 201 5.37 -3.74 -8.94
N LEU A 202 4.75 -3.35 -7.83
CA LEU A 202 3.41 -3.83 -7.44
C LEU A 202 2.39 -3.51 -8.54
N ILE A 203 2.38 -2.26 -9.00
CA ILE A 203 1.50 -1.78 -10.05
C ILE A 203 1.70 -2.59 -11.32
N SER A 204 2.93 -2.72 -11.82
CA SER A 204 3.21 -3.42 -13.08
C SER A 204 2.68 -4.85 -13.05
N ASN A 205 3.04 -5.61 -12.00
CA ASN A 205 2.60 -7.00 -11.89
C ASN A 205 1.08 -7.12 -11.67
N PHE A 206 0.48 -6.17 -10.95
CA PHE A 206 -0.97 -6.13 -10.80
C PHE A 206 -1.68 -5.89 -12.13
N MET A 207 -1.18 -4.96 -12.95
CA MET A 207 -1.73 -4.74 -14.30
C MET A 207 -1.57 -5.98 -15.19
N ASP A 208 -0.44 -6.69 -15.09
CA ASP A 208 -0.24 -7.97 -15.78
C ASP A 208 -1.26 -9.02 -15.34
N ALA A 209 -1.61 -9.05 -14.05
CA ALA A 209 -2.66 -9.93 -13.53
C ALA A 209 -4.04 -9.60 -14.10
N ILE A 210 -4.36 -8.32 -14.34
CA ILE A 210 -5.60 -7.92 -15.04
C ILE A 210 -5.58 -8.37 -16.50
N VAL A 211 -4.45 -8.18 -17.20
CA VAL A 211 -4.31 -8.61 -18.59
C VAL A 211 -4.44 -10.14 -18.72
N ASP A 212 -3.90 -10.88 -17.74
CA ASP A 212 -4.02 -12.34 -17.66
C ASP A 212 -5.48 -12.83 -17.56
N LEU A 213 -6.38 -12.06 -16.94
CA LEU A 213 -7.82 -12.37 -16.97
C LEU A 213 -8.35 -12.44 -18.40
N GLY A 214 -7.88 -11.55 -19.28
CA GLY A 214 -8.22 -11.56 -20.70
C GLY A 214 -7.69 -12.81 -21.40
N LYS A 215 -6.42 -13.19 -21.13
CA LYS A 215 -5.80 -14.41 -21.66
C LYS A 215 -6.56 -15.69 -21.27
N ARG A 216 -7.19 -15.68 -20.09
CA ARG A 216 -8.04 -16.79 -19.59
C ARG A 216 -9.49 -16.70 -20.02
N GLY A 217 -9.86 -15.70 -20.83
CA GLY A 217 -11.22 -15.55 -21.34
C GLY A 217 -12.24 -15.01 -20.34
N VAL A 218 -11.81 -14.42 -19.23
CA VAL A 218 -12.69 -13.73 -18.30
C VAL A 218 -13.11 -12.40 -18.92
N ILE A 219 -14.40 -12.07 -18.87
CA ILE A 219 -14.96 -10.85 -19.44
C ILE A 219 -15.06 -9.79 -18.33
N VAL A 220 -14.16 -8.82 -18.34
CA VAL A 220 -14.17 -7.71 -17.39
C VAL A 220 -14.94 -6.55 -18.02
N GLU A 221 -16.06 -6.14 -17.44
CA GLU A 221 -16.86 -5.03 -17.98
C GLU A 221 -16.28 -3.67 -17.61
N ARG A 222 -15.93 -3.49 -16.34
CA ARG A 222 -15.35 -2.27 -15.80
C ARG A 222 -14.56 -2.52 -14.53
N ILE A 223 -13.64 -1.60 -14.23
CA ILE A 223 -12.92 -1.53 -12.96
C ILE A 223 -13.37 -0.27 -12.24
N VAL A 224 -13.78 -0.40 -10.98
CA VAL A 224 -14.26 0.70 -10.13
C VAL A 224 -13.33 0.83 -8.93
N SER A 225 -13.02 2.05 -8.53
CA SER A 225 -12.24 2.34 -7.31
C SER A 225 -12.67 3.65 -6.67
N VAL A 226 -12.30 3.83 -5.40
CA VAL A 226 -12.56 5.05 -4.62
C VAL A 226 -11.24 5.74 -4.32
N GLY A 227 -11.11 6.99 -4.72
CA GLY A 227 -9.90 7.79 -4.49
C GLY A 227 -9.91 8.45 -3.12
N ALA A 228 -9.47 7.74 -2.08
CA ALA A 228 -9.49 8.26 -0.70
C ALA A 228 -8.35 9.21 -0.34
N THR A 229 -7.19 9.04 -0.96
CA THR A 229 -6.00 9.86 -0.68
C THR A 229 -5.64 10.67 -1.92
N ARG A 230 -4.97 11.82 -1.72
CA ARG A 230 -4.47 12.62 -2.85
C ARG A 230 -3.52 11.82 -3.74
N SER A 231 -2.71 10.93 -3.16
CA SER A 231 -1.85 10.01 -3.90
C SER A 231 -2.66 8.96 -4.66
N GLY A 232 -3.68 8.36 -4.03
CA GLY A 232 -4.57 7.39 -4.67
C GLY A 232 -5.35 7.97 -5.85
N VAL A 233 -5.89 9.19 -5.71
CA VAL A 233 -6.52 9.91 -6.83
C VAL A 233 -5.55 10.08 -8.01
N ARG A 234 -4.34 10.59 -7.74
CA ARG A 234 -3.33 10.79 -8.79
C ARG A 234 -2.94 9.49 -9.47
N LEU A 235 -2.86 8.41 -8.69
CA LEU A 235 -2.57 7.07 -9.18
C LEU A 235 -3.67 6.57 -10.13
N LEU A 236 -4.94 6.67 -9.72
CA LEU A 236 -6.08 6.27 -10.54
C LEU A 236 -6.15 7.08 -11.86
N GLN A 237 -5.95 8.39 -11.78
CA GLN A 237 -5.88 9.25 -12.96
C GLN A 237 -4.72 8.87 -13.90
N HIS A 238 -3.55 8.55 -13.35
CA HIS A 238 -2.39 8.12 -14.13
C HIS A 238 -2.66 6.82 -14.91
N PHE A 239 -3.48 5.92 -14.36
CA PHE A 239 -3.90 4.69 -15.05
C PHE A 239 -5.06 4.86 -16.04
N GLY A 240 -5.54 6.09 -16.21
CA GLY A 240 -6.64 6.38 -17.12
C GLY A 240 -8.01 5.99 -16.58
N PHE A 241 -8.17 5.93 -15.25
CA PHE A 241 -9.50 5.95 -14.66
C PHE A 241 -10.11 7.34 -14.86
N SER A 242 -11.37 7.36 -15.26
CA SER A 242 -12.17 8.57 -15.31
C SER A 242 -12.93 8.74 -14.00
N GLU A 243 -12.85 9.91 -13.42
CA GLU A 243 -13.73 10.29 -12.32
C GLU A 243 -15.17 10.41 -12.83
N ILE A 244 -16.11 9.90 -12.05
CA ILE A 244 -17.54 10.03 -12.34
C ILE A 244 -18.19 10.99 -11.35
N ILE A 245 -19.23 11.70 -11.81
CA ILE A 245 -20.10 12.45 -10.90
C ILE A 245 -20.73 11.43 -9.96
N PHE A 246 -20.48 11.61 -8.67
CA PHE A 246 -20.97 10.72 -7.63
C PHE A 246 -21.86 11.51 -6.67
N PRO A 247 -22.98 10.94 -6.17
CA PRO A 247 -23.93 11.67 -5.33
C PRO A 247 -23.34 12.20 -4.01
N ARG A 248 -22.21 11.65 -3.58
CA ARG A 248 -21.52 12.04 -2.35
C ARG A 248 -20.34 12.96 -2.65
N GLU A 249 -20.35 14.15 -2.05
CA GLU A 249 -19.28 15.15 -2.24
C GLU A 249 -17.96 14.78 -1.53
N ASP A 250 -18.02 13.92 -0.51
CA ASP A 250 -16.85 13.46 0.25
C ASP A 250 -16.12 12.27 -0.39
N THR A 251 -16.72 11.68 -1.43
CA THR A 251 -16.26 10.42 -2.03
C THR A 251 -16.03 10.59 -3.53
N ARG A 252 -14.78 10.39 -3.95
CA ARG A 252 -14.41 10.47 -5.37
C ARG A 252 -14.33 9.07 -5.96
N VAL A 253 -15.22 8.78 -6.92
CA VAL A 253 -15.32 7.46 -7.56
C VAL A 253 -14.71 7.51 -8.96
N PHE A 254 -13.93 6.50 -9.27
CA PHE A 254 -13.15 6.37 -10.48
C PHE A 254 -13.50 5.07 -11.20
N VAL A 255 -13.66 5.14 -12.53
CA VAL A 255 -14.05 3.99 -13.35
C VAL A 255 -13.19 3.89 -14.61
N ILE A 256 -12.81 2.66 -14.96
CA ILE A 256 -12.37 2.27 -16.30
C ILE A 256 -13.45 1.39 -16.91
N ASP A 257 -14.05 1.83 -18.02
CA ASP A 257 -14.87 0.97 -18.89
C ASP A 257 -13.93 0.18 -19.81
N MET A 258 -13.90 -1.14 -19.67
CA MET A 258 -12.94 -1.98 -20.40
C MET A 258 -13.19 -2.02 -21.90
N LYS A 259 -14.41 -1.70 -22.34
CA LYS A 259 -14.79 -1.67 -23.75
C LYS A 259 -14.49 -0.31 -24.39
N LYS A 260 -14.68 0.79 -23.66
CA LYS A 260 -14.62 2.15 -24.20
C LYS A 260 -13.31 2.88 -23.89
N SER A 261 -12.61 2.51 -22.81
CA SER A 261 -11.40 3.24 -22.41
C SER A 261 -10.26 3.06 -23.42
N GLY A 262 -9.52 4.14 -23.63
CA GLY A 262 -8.27 4.17 -24.38
C GLY A 262 -7.04 3.90 -23.51
N ALA A 263 -7.20 3.63 -22.20
CA ALA A 263 -6.08 3.40 -21.30
C ALA A 263 -5.24 2.19 -21.76
N PRO A 264 -3.89 2.24 -21.63
CA PRO A 264 -3.02 1.15 -22.08
C PRO A 264 -3.39 -0.23 -21.55
N ILE A 265 -3.78 -0.33 -20.27
CA ILE A 265 -4.24 -1.58 -19.66
C ILE A 265 -5.44 -2.18 -20.38
N THR A 266 -6.39 -1.35 -20.81
CA THR A 266 -7.59 -1.83 -21.49
C THR A 266 -7.29 -2.32 -22.90
N GLN A 267 -6.33 -1.69 -23.59
CA GLN A 267 -5.87 -2.16 -24.89
C GLN A 267 -5.21 -3.53 -24.75
N ALA A 268 -4.24 -3.66 -23.84
CA ALA A 268 -3.55 -4.91 -23.56
C ALA A 268 -4.50 -6.04 -23.14
N TYR A 269 -5.47 -5.75 -22.26
CA TYR A 269 -6.50 -6.70 -21.87
C TYR A 269 -7.37 -7.14 -23.07
N ARG A 270 -7.83 -6.20 -23.90
CA ARG A 270 -8.67 -6.52 -25.07
C ARG A 270 -7.93 -7.36 -26.10
N GLU A 271 -6.68 -7.03 -26.38
CA GLU A 271 -5.81 -7.83 -27.27
C GLU A 271 -5.63 -9.26 -26.71
N ALA A 272 -5.35 -9.39 -25.42
CA ALA A 272 -5.24 -10.68 -24.75
C ALA A 272 -6.53 -11.50 -24.85
N TYR A 273 -7.69 -10.87 -24.64
CA TYR A 273 -9.00 -11.52 -24.74
C TYR A 273 -9.36 -11.91 -26.18
N GLN A 274 -9.06 -11.06 -27.17
CA GLN A 274 -9.28 -11.37 -28.59
C GLN A 274 -8.45 -12.58 -29.04
N ASN A 275 -7.19 -12.65 -28.61
CA ASN A 275 -6.33 -13.80 -28.89
C ASN A 275 -6.90 -15.10 -28.29
N PHE A 276 -7.43 -15.07 -27.08
CA PHE A 276 -8.13 -16.21 -26.49
C PHE A 276 -9.38 -16.59 -27.28
N ALA A 277 -10.19 -15.60 -27.66
CA ALA A 277 -11.45 -15.83 -28.39
C ALA A 277 -11.23 -16.39 -29.80
N GLY A 278 -10.13 -16.01 -30.48
CA GLY A 278 -9.77 -16.53 -31.80
C GLY A 278 -9.16 -17.93 -31.80
N GLN A 279 -8.84 -18.49 -30.63
CA GLN A 279 -8.34 -19.87 -30.48
C GLN A 279 -9.45 -20.90 -30.23
N LYS A 280 -10.71 -20.45 -30.07
CA LYS A 280 -11.89 -21.30 -29.91
C LYS A 280 -12.62 -21.50 -31.23
#